data_AF-A0A2N9VYA9-F1
#
_entry.id   AF-A0A2N9VYA9-F1
#
_cell.length_a   1.000
_cell.length_b   1.000
_cell.length_c   1.000
_cell.angle_alpha   90.00
_cell.angle_beta   90.00
_cell.angle_gamma   90.00
#
_symmetry.space_group_name_H-M   'P 1'
#
loop_
_entity.id
_entity.type
_entity.pdbx_description
1 polymer ?
#
loop_
_entity_poly.entity_id
_entity_poly.type
_entity_poly.pdbx_seq_one_letter_code
_entity_poly.pdbx_strand_id
1 'polypeptide(L)'
;MFGIDLASQRIEDKVKGRLGVAGVVHAAGRWMPVPGEGGHVDLGPRSRRDQEIWPHLEPIEGRISAEQVLSGRGLSNLYKAGCRADGWAPLSSHPADVTARAAGLDDPAAEEVVRLFSTYLGRVAGEAALTYVARGGVFLAGESAKKSSVLRDHDFREAFEDKAPHSSLLRSVPVFVVTHPTVTLAGLAA
;
A
#
# COMPACT_ATOMS: atom_id res chain seq x y z
N MET A 1 -14.49 1.33 -11.79
CA MET A 1 -13.52 0.30 -11.38
C MET A 1 -12.21 1.02 -11.11
N PHE A 2 -11.51 0.78 -10.01
CA PHE A 2 -10.28 1.52 -9.71
C PHE A 2 -9.12 0.55 -9.47
N GLY A 3 -7.93 0.86 -10.00
CA GLY A 3 -6.71 0.07 -9.84
C GLY A 3 -5.69 0.80 -8.98
N ILE A 4 -5.26 0.17 -7.90
CA ILE A 4 -4.07 0.55 -7.15
C ILE A 4 -2.97 -0.41 -7.57
N ASP A 5 -1.96 0.10 -8.25
CA ASP A 5 -0.80 -0.70 -8.61
C ASP A 5 0.30 -0.47 -7.57
N LEU A 6 0.60 -1.51 -6.77
CA LEU A 6 1.83 -1.55 -6.00
C LEU A 6 2.94 -1.97 -6.96
N ALA A 7 3.33 -1.04 -7.82
CA ALA A 7 4.28 -1.32 -8.88
C ALA A 7 5.64 -1.75 -8.29
N SER A 8 5.97 -3.03 -8.46
CA SER A 8 7.35 -3.44 -8.61
C SER A 8 7.70 -3.26 -10.10
N GLN A 9 8.16 -2.07 -10.50
CA GLN A 9 8.73 -1.93 -11.83
C GLN A 9 10.09 -2.62 -11.90
N ARG A 10 10.27 -3.44 -12.93
CA ARG A 10 11.59 -3.90 -13.37
C ARG A 10 11.63 -3.89 -14.88
N ILE A 11 12.06 -2.77 -15.46
CA ILE A 11 12.86 -2.73 -16.68
C ILE A 11 13.89 -1.63 -16.44
N GLU A 12 15.15 -2.05 -16.29
CA GLU A 12 16.35 -1.19 -16.30
C GLU A 12 16.40 -0.06 -15.26
N ASP A 13 16.43 -0.42 -13.97
CA ASP A 13 17.31 0.22 -12.98
C ASP A 13 17.13 -0.43 -11.60
N LYS A 14 18.18 -0.36 -10.78
CA LYS A 14 18.27 -0.98 -9.44
C LYS A 14 17.06 -0.62 -8.55
N VAL A 15 16.17 -1.60 -8.36
CA VAL A 15 15.08 -1.70 -7.35
C VAL A 15 14.55 -0.35 -6.80
N LYS A 16 13.59 0.23 -7.51
CA LYS A 16 12.70 1.30 -7.02
C LYS A 16 11.24 0.88 -7.26
N GLY A 17 10.66 0.11 -6.34
CA GLY A 17 9.21 -0.08 -6.32
C GLY A 17 8.51 1.24 -6.01
N ARG A 18 7.45 1.56 -6.74
CA ARG A 18 6.67 2.82 -6.62
C ARG A 18 5.21 2.49 -6.34
N LEU A 19 4.45 3.44 -5.81
CA LEU A 19 3.01 3.29 -5.58
C LEU A 19 2.24 4.06 -6.66
N GLY A 20 1.53 3.34 -7.53
CA GLY A 20 0.66 3.89 -8.56
C GLY A 20 -0.82 3.78 -8.18
N VAL A 21 -1.62 4.80 -8.52
CA VAL A 21 -3.05 4.88 -8.14
C VAL A 21 -3.80 5.49 -9.33
N ALA A 22 -4.62 4.68 -10.02
CA ALA A 22 -5.35 5.10 -11.22
C ALA A 22 -6.78 4.56 -11.30
N GLY A 23 -7.69 5.34 -11.90
CA GLY A 23 -9.09 5.01 -12.01
C GLY A 23 -9.50 4.52 -13.38
N VAL A 24 -10.65 3.86 -13.45
CA VAL A 24 -11.35 3.54 -14.70
C VAL A 24 -12.85 3.83 -14.53
N VAL A 25 -13.36 4.73 -15.36
CA VAL A 25 -14.76 5.17 -15.31
C VAL A 25 -15.49 4.64 -16.53
N HIS A 26 -16.72 4.15 -16.36
CA HIS A 26 -17.54 3.74 -17.49
C HIS A 26 -18.45 4.90 -17.91
N ALA A 27 -18.23 5.45 -19.10
CA ALA A 27 -19.01 6.55 -19.66
C ALA A 27 -19.20 6.35 -21.16
N ALA A 28 -20.36 6.75 -21.69
CA ALA A 28 -20.70 6.62 -23.11
C ALA A 28 -20.46 5.20 -23.70
N GLY A 29 -20.73 4.15 -22.92
CA GLY A 29 -20.56 2.76 -23.33
C GLY A 29 -19.10 2.29 -23.43
N ARG A 30 -18.15 3.02 -22.83
CA ARG A 30 -16.72 2.71 -22.86
C ARG A 30 -16.09 2.86 -21.48
N TRP A 31 -15.04 2.08 -21.24
CA TRP A 31 -14.16 2.26 -20.09
C TRP A 31 -13.09 3.31 -20.41
N MET A 32 -12.99 4.33 -19.57
CA MET A 32 -12.05 5.43 -19.73
C MET A 32 -11.04 5.40 -18.57
N PRO A 33 -9.73 5.30 -18.84
CA PRO A 33 -8.72 5.41 -17.80
C PRO A 33 -8.64 6.85 -17.28
N VAL A 34 -8.46 6.98 -15.96
CA VAL A 34 -8.21 8.24 -15.28
C VAL A 34 -6.86 8.10 -14.59
N PRO A 35 -5.77 8.58 -15.22
CA PRO A 35 -4.45 8.52 -14.62
C PRO A 35 -4.38 9.40 -13.37
N GLY A 36 -3.53 9.04 -12.42
CA GLY A 36 -3.34 9.79 -11.19
C GLY A 36 -2.02 9.46 -10.51
N GLU A 37 -1.58 10.38 -9.65
CA GLU A 37 -0.36 10.29 -8.85
C GLU A 37 -0.70 10.02 -7.38
N GLY A 38 -1.76 9.23 -7.14
CA GLY A 38 -2.30 9.04 -5.79
C GLY A 38 -1.35 8.35 -4.81
N GLY A 39 -0.24 7.76 -5.26
CA GLY A 39 0.82 7.30 -4.36
C GLY A 39 1.65 8.42 -3.72
N HIS A 40 1.54 9.64 -4.26
CA HIS A 40 2.20 10.83 -3.74
C HIS A 40 1.30 11.67 -2.83
N VAL A 41 0.12 11.17 -2.40
CA VAL A 41 -0.67 11.85 -1.36
C VAL A 41 0.01 11.76 0.00
N ASP A 42 -0.28 12.71 0.89
CA ASP A 42 0.23 12.67 2.25
C ASP A 42 -0.39 11.53 3.06
N LEU A 43 0.42 10.88 3.88
CA LEU A 43 -0.01 9.87 4.84
C LEU A 43 0.33 10.34 6.26
N GLY A 44 -0.68 10.33 7.13
CA GLY A 44 -0.56 10.79 8.51
C GLY A 44 -0.89 9.71 9.55
N PRO A 45 -0.49 9.94 10.81
CA PRO A 45 -0.78 9.02 11.91
C PRO A 45 -2.28 9.04 12.26
N ARG A 46 -2.84 7.87 12.58
CA ARG A 46 -4.22 7.70 13.05
C ARG A 46 -4.36 6.90 14.33
N SER A 47 -3.36 6.09 14.68
CA SER A 47 -3.31 5.33 15.92
C SER A 47 -2.28 5.90 16.89
N ARG A 48 -2.36 5.51 18.16
CA ARG A 48 -1.30 5.81 19.13
C ARG A 48 0.05 5.27 18.68
N ARG A 49 0.08 4.05 18.14
CA ARG A 49 1.31 3.46 17.61
C ARG A 49 1.85 4.24 16.41
N ASP A 50 0.98 4.76 15.56
CA ASP A 50 1.39 5.63 14.46
C ASP A 50 2.06 6.90 15.01
N GLN A 51 1.53 7.50 16.09
CA GLN A 51 2.12 8.68 16.73
C GLN A 51 3.50 8.40 17.35
N GLU A 52 3.74 7.17 17.81
CA GLU A 52 5.05 6.74 18.32
C GLU A 52 6.06 6.56 17.17
N ILE A 53 5.61 6.02 16.02
CA ILE A 53 6.48 5.71 14.87
C ILE A 53 6.76 6.93 13.98
N TRP A 54 5.75 7.78 13.71
CA TRP A 54 5.83 8.86 12.72
C TRP A 54 7.03 9.80 12.89
N PRO A 55 7.39 10.23 14.11
CA PRO A 55 8.54 11.10 14.34
C PRO A 55 9.88 10.50 13.90
N HIS A 56 9.94 9.17 13.72
CA HIS A 56 11.16 8.45 13.35
C HIS A 56 11.23 8.09 11.86
N LEU A 57 10.16 8.34 11.09
CA LEU A 57 10.18 8.15 9.64
C LEU A 57 11.10 9.18 8.98
N GLU A 58 11.85 8.74 7.98
CA GLU A 58 12.65 9.62 7.14
C GLU A 58 11.74 10.29 6.10
N PRO A 59 11.57 11.63 6.14
CA PRO A 59 10.73 12.33 5.18
C PRO A 59 11.48 12.62 3.88
N ILE A 60 10.71 12.84 2.81
CA ILE A 60 11.21 13.47 1.58
C ILE A 60 10.69 14.90 1.58
N GLU A 61 11.60 15.88 1.53
CA GLU A 61 11.24 17.31 1.49
C GLU A 61 10.27 17.72 2.62
N GLY A 62 10.42 17.11 3.80
CA GLY A 62 9.62 17.41 4.99
C GLY A 62 8.25 16.73 5.06
N ARG A 63 7.90 15.88 4.10
CA ARG A 63 6.61 15.15 4.07
C ARG A 63 6.78 13.63 4.04
N ILE A 64 5.75 12.94 4.53
CA ILE A 64 5.57 11.50 4.42
C ILE A 64 4.45 11.23 3.42
N SER A 65 4.80 10.83 2.21
CA SER A 65 3.80 10.39 1.23
C SER A 65 3.43 8.93 1.44
N ALA A 66 2.31 8.49 0.85
CA ALA A 66 1.93 7.09 0.84
C ALA A 66 3.05 6.20 0.26
N GLU A 67 3.72 6.60 -0.83
CA GLU A 67 4.86 5.88 -1.40
C GLU A 67 6.07 5.77 -0.45
N GLN A 68 6.28 6.76 0.45
CA GLN A 68 7.36 6.71 1.46
C GLN A 68 7.14 5.65 2.54
N VAL A 69 5.96 5.03 2.57
CA VAL A 69 5.61 3.95 3.50
C VAL A 69 5.28 2.66 2.72
N LEU A 70 4.53 2.79 1.62
CA LEU A 70 3.96 1.70 0.83
C LEU A 70 4.78 1.36 -0.43
N SER A 71 6.10 1.29 -0.26
CA SER A 71 7.04 0.84 -1.28
C SER A 71 8.09 -0.08 -0.66
N GLY A 72 8.96 -0.68 -1.47
CA GLY A 72 10.10 -1.43 -0.90
C GLY A 72 10.95 -0.55 0.02
N ARG A 73 11.30 0.67 -0.44
CA ARG A 73 12.03 1.64 0.40
C ARG A 73 11.21 2.07 1.61
N GLY A 74 9.90 2.27 1.43
CA GLY A 74 9.00 2.63 2.51
C GLY A 74 8.88 1.57 3.60
N LEU A 75 8.92 0.28 3.24
CA LEU A 75 8.97 -0.82 4.21
C LEU A 75 10.23 -0.74 5.07
N SER A 76 11.39 -0.45 4.48
CA SER A 76 12.64 -0.26 5.23
C SER A 76 12.63 1.01 6.07
N ASN A 77 11.99 2.08 5.59
CA ASN A 77 11.80 3.32 6.35
C ASN A 77 10.94 3.05 7.60
N LEU A 78 9.80 2.38 7.40
CA LEU A 78 8.88 2.00 8.47
C LEU A 78 9.52 1.06 9.48
N TYR A 79 10.31 0.07 9.03
CA TYR A 79 11.06 -0.82 9.93
C TYR A 79 12.06 -0.08 10.81
N LYS A 80 12.88 0.78 10.22
CA LYS A 80 13.83 1.60 10.99
C LYS A 80 13.11 2.51 11.98
N ALA A 81 11.98 3.10 11.59
CA ALA A 81 11.19 3.96 12.45
C ALA A 81 10.57 3.19 13.64
N GLY A 82 10.02 2.00 13.40
CA GLY A 82 9.51 1.12 14.44
C GLY A 82 10.59 0.71 15.45
N CYS A 83 11.74 0.22 14.96
CA CYS A 83 12.86 -0.10 15.83
C CYS A 83 13.30 1.10 16.68
N ARG A 84 13.37 2.30 16.10
CA ARG A 84 13.75 3.51 16.84
C ARG A 84 12.72 3.90 17.90
N ALA A 85 11.43 3.80 17.58
CA ALA A 85 10.35 4.06 18.53
C ALA A 85 10.46 3.17 19.78
N ASP A 86 10.91 1.92 19.60
CA ASP A 86 11.05 0.94 20.68
C ASP A 86 12.45 0.89 21.31
N GLY A 87 13.39 1.72 20.85
CA GLY A 87 14.77 1.74 21.34
C GLY A 87 15.63 0.55 20.87
N TRP A 88 15.25 -0.11 19.78
CA TRP A 88 15.98 -1.23 19.19
C TRP A 88 16.90 -0.80 18.05
N ALA A 89 17.97 -1.57 17.84
CA ALA A 89 18.81 -1.46 16.66
C ALA A 89 18.22 -2.30 15.51
N PRO A 90 17.98 -1.72 14.32
CA PRO A 90 17.49 -2.47 13.16
C PRO A 90 18.46 -3.60 12.76
N LEU A 91 17.94 -4.81 12.52
CA LEU A 91 18.73 -5.98 12.12
C LEU A 91 18.97 -6.06 10.60
N SER A 92 18.26 -5.25 9.81
CA SER A 92 18.52 -5.06 8.38
C SER A 92 18.11 -3.65 7.92
N SER A 93 18.59 -3.28 6.74
CA SER A 93 18.18 -2.08 6.01
C SER A 93 17.59 -2.39 4.63
N HIS A 94 17.51 -3.67 4.25
CA HIS A 94 17.04 -4.08 2.94
C HIS A 94 15.61 -4.63 2.99
N PRO A 95 14.70 -4.22 2.08
CA PRO A 95 13.29 -4.58 2.17
C PRO A 95 13.04 -6.09 2.12
N ALA A 96 13.81 -6.81 1.30
CA ALA A 96 13.69 -8.25 1.15
C ALA A 96 14.00 -8.99 2.47
N ASP A 97 15.01 -8.53 3.20
CA ASP A 97 15.38 -9.10 4.49
C ASP A 97 14.31 -8.85 5.53
N VAL A 98 13.71 -7.64 5.56
CA VAL A 98 12.60 -7.33 6.47
C VAL A 98 11.43 -8.30 6.22
N THR A 99 11.04 -8.52 4.96
CA THR A 99 9.98 -9.48 4.64
C THR A 99 10.35 -10.92 4.98
N ALA A 100 11.62 -11.31 4.81
CA ALA A 100 12.08 -12.66 5.12
C ALA A 100 12.11 -12.93 6.63
N ARG A 101 12.55 -11.95 7.42
CA ARG A 101 12.56 -12.01 8.88
C ARG A 101 11.15 -12.07 9.46
N ALA A 102 10.25 -11.23 8.96
CA ALA A 102 8.84 -11.29 9.33
C ALA A 102 8.23 -12.67 9.04
N ALA A 103 8.58 -13.30 7.91
CA ALA A 103 8.11 -14.65 7.57
C ALA A 103 8.78 -15.75 8.41
N GLY A 104 10.00 -15.53 8.88
CA GLY A 104 10.75 -16.44 9.74
C GLY A 104 10.33 -16.42 11.22
N LEU A 105 9.52 -15.43 11.61
CA LEU A 105 9.10 -15.17 13.01
C LEU A 105 10.29 -15.00 13.96
N ASP A 106 11.38 -14.39 13.47
CA ASP A 106 12.64 -14.19 14.21
C ASP A 106 12.90 -12.72 14.57
N ASP A 107 12.01 -11.80 14.18
CA ASP A 107 12.13 -10.36 14.40
C ASP A 107 10.74 -9.74 14.61
N PRO A 108 10.32 -9.48 15.87
CA PRO A 108 9.03 -8.89 16.18
C PRO A 108 8.79 -7.52 15.54
N ALA A 109 9.85 -6.71 15.32
CA ALA A 109 9.70 -5.44 14.64
C ALA A 109 9.42 -5.63 13.14
N ALA A 110 10.04 -6.63 12.51
CA ALA A 110 9.75 -6.95 11.11
C ALA A 110 8.30 -7.46 10.94
N GLU A 111 7.83 -8.30 11.85
CA GLU A 111 6.44 -8.77 11.89
C GLU A 111 5.44 -7.59 12.03
N GLU A 112 5.69 -6.70 12.99
CA GLU A 112 4.85 -5.52 13.19
C GLU A 112 4.80 -4.66 11.93
N VAL A 113 5.95 -4.41 11.30
CA VAL A 113 6.05 -3.55 10.11
C VAL A 113 5.27 -4.12 8.94
N VAL A 114 5.27 -5.44 8.76
CA VAL A 114 4.48 -6.10 7.72
C VAL A 114 2.98 -5.92 7.98
N ARG A 115 2.53 -5.99 9.23
CA ARG A 115 1.14 -5.71 9.61
C ARG A 115 0.75 -4.24 9.43
N LEU A 116 1.61 -3.30 9.84
CA LEU A 116 1.40 -1.87 9.65
C LEU A 116 1.36 -1.52 8.16
N PHE A 117 2.20 -2.15 7.34
CA PHE A 117 2.13 -2.02 5.89
C PHE A 117 0.76 -2.45 5.35
N SER A 118 0.20 -3.56 5.85
CA SER A 118 -1.19 -3.99 5.53
C SER A 118 -2.22 -2.91 5.85
N THR A 119 -2.16 -2.41 7.09
CA THR A 119 -3.06 -1.39 7.61
C THR A 119 -3.00 -0.14 6.74
N TYR A 120 -1.80 0.38 6.47
CA TYR A 120 -1.64 1.62 5.69
C TYR A 120 -2.05 1.45 4.24
N LEU A 121 -1.82 0.27 3.65
CA LEU A 121 -2.32 -0.05 2.32
C LEU A 121 -3.84 -0.07 2.28
N GLY A 122 -4.48 -0.64 3.30
CA GLY A 122 -5.94 -0.58 3.50
C GLY A 122 -6.44 0.86 3.58
N ARG A 123 -5.78 1.71 4.37
CA ARG A 123 -6.14 3.13 4.50
C ARG A 123 -6.10 3.86 3.17
N VAL A 124 -5.00 3.75 2.42
CA VAL A 124 -4.82 4.42 1.11
C VAL A 124 -5.81 3.88 0.09
N ALA A 125 -6.06 2.57 0.10
CA ALA A 125 -7.06 1.97 -0.76
C ALA A 125 -8.49 2.44 -0.44
N GLY A 126 -8.82 2.61 0.84
CA GLY A 126 -10.08 3.17 1.29
C GLY A 126 -10.25 4.63 0.89
N GLU A 127 -9.18 5.45 0.97
CA GLU A 127 -9.21 6.85 0.50
C GLU A 127 -9.48 6.92 -1.02
N ALA A 128 -8.81 6.09 -1.81
CA ALA A 128 -9.05 6.02 -3.25
C ALA A 128 -10.49 5.54 -3.56
N ALA A 129 -10.96 4.50 -2.87
CA ALA A 129 -12.32 3.99 -3.03
C ALA A 129 -13.38 5.05 -2.70
N LEU A 130 -13.15 5.85 -1.65
CA LEU A 130 -14.06 6.93 -1.25
C LEU A 130 -14.05 8.07 -2.27
N THR A 131 -12.85 8.50 -2.70
CA THR A 131 -12.66 9.59 -3.68
C THR A 131 -13.41 9.32 -4.99
N TYR A 132 -13.38 8.08 -5.48
CA TYR A 132 -14.02 7.69 -6.74
C TYR A 132 -15.39 7.04 -6.57
N VAL A 133 -15.86 6.85 -5.34
CA VAL A 133 -17.06 6.04 -5.03
C VAL A 133 -17.00 4.72 -5.79
N ALA A 134 -15.92 3.98 -5.59
CA ALA A 134 -15.50 2.86 -6.45
C ALA A 134 -16.34 1.58 -6.28
N ARG A 135 -17.66 1.66 -6.48
CA ARG A 135 -18.60 0.52 -6.33
C ARG A 135 -18.26 -0.68 -7.20
N GLY A 136 -17.61 -0.46 -8.34
CA GLY A 136 -17.11 -1.53 -9.21
C GLY A 136 -15.87 -2.26 -8.68
N GLY A 137 -15.37 -1.87 -7.52
CA GLY A 137 -14.24 -2.49 -6.83
C GLY A 137 -12.91 -1.76 -6.94
N VAL A 138 -12.01 -2.15 -6.05
CA VAL A 138 -10.60 -1.78 -5.99
C VAL A 138 -9.74 -2.97 -6.38
N PHE A 139 -8.76 -2.77 -7.25
CA PHE A 139 -7.89 -3.81 -7.78
C PHE A 139 -6.46 -3.53 -7.34
N LEU A 140 -5.88 -4.43 -6.56
CA LEU A 140 -4.50 -4.37 -6.10
C LEU A 140 -3.62 -5.14 -7.09
N ALA A 141 -2.74 -4.43 -7.78
CA ALA A 141 -1.81 -4.99 -8.75
C ALA A 141 -0.36 -4.94 -8.23
N GLY A 142 0.52 -5.64 -8.94
CA GLY A 142 1.95 -5.70 -8.65
C GLY A 142 2.40 -6.96 -7.91
N GLU A 143 3.70 -7.26 -8.01
CA GLU A 143 4.29 -8.48 -7.45
C GLU A 143 4.19 -8.55 -5.92
N SER A 144 4.27 -7.40 -5.25
CA SER A 144 4.11 -7.32 -3.80
C SER A 144 2.69 -7.71 -3.38
N ALA A 145 1.66 -7.24 -4.10
CA ALA A 145 0.28 -7.62 -3.83
C ALA A 145 0.06 -9.14 -4.01
N LYS A 146 0.56 -9.72 -5.11
CA LYS A 146 0.40 -11.14 -5.41
C LYS A 146 1.04 -12.07 -4.37
N LYS A 147 2.19 -11.66 -3.83
CA LYS A 147 2.98 -12.48 -2.89
C LYS A 147 2.60 -12.26 -1.43
N SER A 148 1.92 -11.18 -1.11
CA SER A 148 1.65 -10.85 0.28
C SER A 148 0.43 -11.63 0.82
N SER A 149 0.68 -12.51 1.78
CA SER A 149 -0.35 -12.98 2.73
C SER A 149 -0.98 -11.82 3.50
N VAL A 150 -0.25 -10.70 3.58
CA VAL A 150 -0.62 -9.40 4.15
C VAL A 150 -1.97 -8.89 3.62
N LEU A 151 -2.29 -9.12 2.34
CA LEU A 151 -3.59 -8.74 1.76
C LEU A 151 -4.75 -9.68 2.10
N ARG A 152 -4.45 -10.83 2.70
CA ARG A 152 -5.45 -11.77 3.24
C ARG A 152 -5.68 -11.56 4.73
N ASP A 153 -5.00 -10.58 5.31
CA ASP A 153 -5.08 -10.25 6.74
C ASP A 153 -6.29 -9.36 7.04
N HIS A 154 -6.82 -9.49 8.26
CA HIS A 154 -7.93 -8.67 8.76
C HIS A 154 -7.57 -7.18 8.80
N ASP A 155 -6.31 -6.87 9.10
CA ASP A 155 -5.78 -5.50 9.25
C ASP A 155 -6.00 -4.63 8.00
N PHE A 156 -5.79 -5.17 6.79
CA PHE A 156 -6.06 -4.43 5.55
C PHE A 156 -7.54 -4.08 5.43
N ARG A 157 -8.42 -5.06 5.63
CA ARG A 157 -9.85 -4.90 5.38
C ARG A 157 -10.50 -3.97 6.40
N GLU A 158 -10.12 -4.10 7.68
CA GLU A 158 -10.56 -3.21 8.74
C GLU A 158 -10.15 -1.76 8.44
N ALA A 159 -8.88 -1.54 8.06
CA ALA A 159 -8.37 -0.20 7.74
C ALA A 159 -8.98 0.40 6.45
N PHE A 160 -9.34 -0.45 5.49
CA PHE A 160 -10.07 -0.05 4.28
C PHE A 160 -11.49 0.45 4.61
N GLU A 161 -12.16 -0.21 5.55
CA GLU A 161 -13.54 0.13 5.97
C GLU A 161 -13.62 1.25 7.02
N ASP A 162 -12.53 1.55 7.72
CA ASP A 162 -12.43 2.63 8.72
C ASP A 162 -12.45 4.02 8.07
N LYS A 163 -13.60 4.37 7.49
CA LYS A 163 -13.86 5.62 6.75
C LYS A 163 -15.17 6.24 7.18
N ALA A 164 -15.36 6.47 8.48
CA ALA A 164 -16.56 7.13 8.98
C ALA A 164 -16.79 8.50 8.29
N PRO A 165 -18.04 8.86 7.95
CA PRO A 165 -19.29 8.12 8.18
C PRO A 165 -19.61 7.09 7.08
N HIS A 166 -18.72 6.87 6.12
CA HIS A 166 -18.92 6.05 4.93
C HIS A 166 -18.53 4.57 5.07
N SER A 167 -18.24 4.05 6.26
CA SER A 167 -17.86 2.65 6.47
C SER A 167 -18.82 1.64 5.83
N SER A 168 -20.14 1.89 5.88
CA SER A 168 -21.14 1.04 5.21
C SER A 168 -20.99 1.03 3.68
N LEU A 169 -20.60 2.14 3.08
CA LEU A 169 -20.28 2.19 1.65
C LEU A 169 -19.05 1.34 1.36
N LEU A 170 -17.96 1.52 2.11
CA LEU A 170 -16.71 0.80 1.88
C LEU A 170 -16.88 -0.71 2.11
N ARG A 171 -17.73 -1.14 3.05
CA ARG A 171 -18.12 -2.55 3.22
C ARG A 171 -18.66 -3.18 1.93
N SER A 172 -19.43 -2.42 1.16
CA SER A 172 -20.00 -2.90 -0.11
C SER A 172 -19.01 -2.91 -1.28
N VAL A 173 -17.84 -2.28 -1.15
CA VAL A 173 -16.83 -2.21 -2.20
C VAL A 173 -15.95 -3.48 -2.17
N PRO A 174 -15.93 -4.28 -3.25
CA PRO A 174 -15.05 -5.44 -3.32
C PRO A 174 -13.60 -5.02 -3.57
N VAL A 175 -12.66 -5.78 -2.99
CA VAL A 175 -11.23 -5.62 -3.23
C VAL A 175 -10.71 -6.90 -3.88
N PHE A 176 -9.96 -6.75 -4.97
CA PHE A 176 -9.42 -7.85 -5.76
C PHE A 176 -7.91 -7.77 -5.83
N VAL A 177 -7.22 -8.90 -5.82
CA VAL A 177 -5.79 -8.97 -6.16
C VAL A 177 -5.65 -9.43 -7.61
N VAL A 178 -4.97 -8.64 -8.43
CA VAL A 178 -4.75 -8.98 -9.83
C VAL A 178 -3.63 -10.00 -9.95
N THR A 179 -3.99 -11.24 -10.28
CA THR A 179 -3.05 -12.35 -10.46
C THR A 179 -2.61 -12.54 -11.91
N HIS A 180 -3.28 -11.88 -12.87
CA HIS A 180 -2.99 -12.04 -14.29
C HIS A 180 -1.56 -11.57 -14.62
N PRO A 181 -0.72 -12.40 -15.27
CA PRO A 181 0.72 -12.13 -15.42
C PRO A 181 1.02 -10.93 -16.34
N THR A 182 0.13 -10.60 -17.26
CA THR A 182 0.35 -9.58 -18.31
C THR A 182 -0.70 -8.45 -18.31
N VAL A 183 -1.32 -8.14 -17.18
CA VAL A 183 -2.41 -7.15 -17.12
C VAL A 183 -2.03 -5.79 -17.74
N THR A 184 -0.79 -5.33 -17.51
CA THR A 184 -0.28 -4.08 -18.07
C THR A 184 -0.17 -4.12 -19.60
N LEU A 185 0.26 -5.24 -20.17
CA LEU A 185 0.36 -5.42 -21.62
C LEU A 185 -1.02 -5.58 -22.27
N ALA A 186 -1.94 -6.27 -21.60
CA ALA A 186 -3.33 -6.40 -22.05
C ALA A 186 -4.03 -5.04 -22.10
N GLY A 187 -3.78 -4.16 -21.12
CA GLY A 187 -4.32 -2.80 -21.10
C GLY A 187 -3.75 -1.88 -22.19
N LEU A 188 -2.50 -2.09 -22.61
CA LEU A 188 -1.87 -1.33 -23.71
C LEU A 188 -2.41 -1.72 -25.10
N ALA A 189 -2.99 -2.91 -25.24
CA ALA A 189 -3.48 -3.45 -26.51
C ALA A 189 -4.99 -3.21 -26.76
N ALA A 190 -5.69 -2.54 -25.83
CA ALA A 190 -7.15 -2.38 -25.81
C ALA A 190 -7.63 -1.02 -26.30
#